data_AF-S4PLN9-F1
#
_entry.id   AF-S4PLN9-F1
#
_cell.length_a   1.000
_cell.length_b   1.000
_cell.length_c   1.000
_cell.angle_alpha   90.00
_cell.angle_beta   90.00
_cell.angle_gamma   90.00
#
_symmetry.space_group_name_H-M   'P 1'
#
loop_
_entity.id
_entity.type
_entity.pdbx_description
1 polymer ?
#
loop_
_entity_poly.entity_id
_entity_poly.type
_entity_poly.pdbx_seq_one_letter_code
_entity_poly.pdbx_strand_id
1 'polypeptide(L)'
;PHAGQSGSSLPDNVRCRRVSGRQLELLWEYLNAHRDIAVAFNRSLQAKEYSQQRWKVLAEILNFQGDGAHKDWKGWSKYWVDYKAKLKKRIS
;
A
#
# COMPACT_ATOMS: atom_id res chain seq x y z
N PRO A 1 -25.35 2.86 -43.22
CA PRO A 1 -24.29 1.84 -43.28
C PRO A 1 -23.40 1.99 -42.04
N HIS A 2 -23.29 0.90 -41.29
CA HIS A 2 -22.44 0.62 -40.13
C HIS A 2 -20.99 1.09 -40.39
N ALA A 3 -20.10 1.43 -39.45
CA ALA A 3 -20.00 1.31 -38.01
C ALA A 3 -18.81 2.19 -37.55
N GLY A 4 -18.71 2.50 -36.26
CA GLY A 4 -17.49 3.10 -35.72
C GLY A 4 -17.64 3.70 -34.32
N GLN A 5 -18.36 3.05 -33.42
CA GLN A 5 -18.25 3.34 -31.99
C GLN A 5 -16.85 2.90 -31.53
N SER A 6 -15.99 3.86 -31.19
CA SER A 6 -14.89 3.61 -30.27
C SER A 6 -15.12 4.48 -29.04
N GLY A 7 -16.15 4.12 -28.30
CA GLY A 7 -16.33 4.59 -26.93
C GLY A 7 -15.25 3.93 -26.08
N SER A 8 -14.14 4.62 -25.84
CA SER A 8 -13.30 4.37 -24.67
C SER A 8 -14.06 4.89 -23.45
N SER A 9 -15.12 4.17 -23.10
CA SER A 9 -15.76 4.23 -21.80
C SER A 9 -14.74 3.70 -20.80
N LEU A 10 -14.01 4.59 -20.14
CA LEU A 10 -13.56 4.35 -18.78
C LEU A 10 -14.71 4.75 -17.86
N PRO A 11 -15.49 3.80 -17.32
CA PRO A 11 -16.22 4.13 -16.12
C PRO A 11 -15.92 3.14 -15.01
N ASP A 12 -16.30 3.64 -13.86
CA ASP A 12 -16.49 2.98 -12.60
C ASP A 12 -15.23 2.72 -11.81
N ASN A 13 -15.24 3.32 -10.62
CA ASN A 13 -14.49 2.90 -9.45
C ASN A 13 -13.38 1.89 -9.75
N VAL A 14 -12.12 2.33 -9.71
CA VAL A 14 -11.09 1.40 -9.27
C VAL A 14 -11.45 1.10 -7.81
N ARG A 15 -12.36 0.13 -7.59
CA ARG A 15 -12.62 -0.48 -6.30
C ARG A 15 -11.26 -1.00 -5.92
N CYS A 16 -10.58 -0.21 -5.11
CA CYS A 16 -9.29 -0.56 -4.58
C CYS A 16 -9.52 -1.92 -3.92
N ARG A 17 -9.09 -3.00 -4.57
CA ARG A 17 -9.31 -4.36 -4.09
C ARG A 17 -8.87 -4.38 -2.64
N ARG A 18 -9.64 -5.08 -1.80
CA ARG A 18 -9.30 -5.16 -0.38
C ARG A 18 -7.90 -5.77 -0.27
N VAL A 19 -7.10 -5.27 0.67
CA VAL A 19 -5.79 -5.85 0.94
C VAL A 19 -6.01 -7.32 1.32
N SER A 20 -5.43 -8.23 0.56
CA SER A 20 -5.56 -9.67 0.83
C SER A 20 -4.79 -10.04 2.09
N GLY A 21 -5.18 -11.14 2.76
CA GLY A 21 -4.50 -11.62 3.97
C GLY A 21 -3.00 -11.81 3.76
N ARG A 22 -2.60 -12.36 2.61
CA ARG A 22 -1.18 -12.53 2.24
C ARG A 22 -0.44 -11.20 2.10
N GLN A 23 -1.06 -10.19 1.51
CA GLN A 23 -0.47 -8.85 1.42
C GLN A 23 -0.32 -8.21 2.79
N LEU A 24 -1.28 -8.40 3.69
CA LEU A 24 -1.21 -7.89 5.05
C LEU A 24 -0.11 -8.57 5.88
N GLU A 25 0.05 -9.89 5.71
CA GLU A 25 1.12 -10.67 6.34
C GLU A 25 2.50 -10.19 5.89
N LEU A 26 2.74 -10.11 4.57
CA LEU A 26 3.99 -9.59 4.02
C LEU A 26 4.27 -8.15 4.44
N LEU A 27 3.23 -7.30 4.49
CA LEU A 27 3.34 -5.93 4.99
C LEU A 27 3.81 -5.93 6.44
N TRP A 28 3.22 -6.77 7.29
CA TRP A 28 3.57 -6.86 8.69
C TRP A 28 4.99 -7.42 8.91
N GLU A 29 5.34 -8.52 8.24
CA GLU A 29 6.67 -9.14 8.33
C GLU A 29 7.77 -8.15 7.95
N TYR A 30 7.61 -7.45 6.83
CA TYR A 30 8.59 -6.48 6.36
C TYR A 30 8.77 -5.32 7.34
N LEU A 31 7.67 -4.79 7.88
CA LEU A 31 7.70 -3.67 8.83
C LEU A 31 8.19 -4.11 10.22
N ASN A 32 7.98 -5.37 10.59
CA ASN A 32 8.52 -5.94 11.82
C ASN A 32 10.03 -6.15 11.72
N ALA A 33 10.53 -6.59 10.56
CA ALA A 33 11.96 -6.69 10.25
C ALA A 33 12.64 -5.32 10.14
N HIS A 34 11.90 -4.29 9.70
CA HIS A 34 12.41 -2.93 9.53
C HIS A 34 11.64 -1.90 10.37
N ARG A 35 11.80 -1.98 11.70
CA ARG A 35 11.10 -1.10 12.66
C ARG A 35 11.33 0.38 12.40
N ASP A 36 12.51 0.79 11.95
CA ASP A 36 12.82 2.17 11.59
C ASP A 36 11.84 2.78 10.57
N ILE A 37 11.28 1.93 9.72
CA ILE A 37 10.37 2.33 8.63
C ILE A 37 8.91 2.24 9.09
N ALA A 38 8.64 1.32 10.03
CA ALA A 38 7.33 1.13 10.63
C ALA A 38 6.89 2.34 11.47
N VAL A 39 7.85 3.12 11.96
CA VAL A 39 7.63 4.36 12.69
C VAL A 39 7.53 5.52 11.69
N ALA A 40 6.41 6.24 11.69
CA ALA A 40 6.17 7.35 10.76
C ALA A 40 7.03 8.61 11.03
N PHE A 41 8.05 8.50 11.90
CA PHE A 41 8.79 9.63 12.45
C PHE A 41 10.25 9.62 11.99
N ASN A 42 10.48 10.14 10.80
CA ASN A 42 11.82 10.33 10.26
C ASN A 42 12.29 11.78 10.51
N ARG A 43 13.28 11.96 11.41
CA ARG A 43 13.80 13.29 11.77
C ARG A 43 14.69 13.93 10.70
N SER A 44 15.36 13.12 9.88
CA SER A 44 16.36 13.59 8.90
C SER A 44 15.89 13.35 7.45
N LEU A 45 16.34 14.19 6.51
CA LEU A 45 16.06 14.02 5.07
C LEU A 45 16.50 12.63 4.58
N GLN A 46 17.69 12.19 5.01
CA GLN A 46 18.25 10.89 4.66
C GLN A 46 17.37 9.73 5.15
N ALA A 47 16.77 9.85 6.34
CA ALA A 47 15.85 8.85 6.89
C ALA A 47 14.50 8.82 6.14
N LYS A 48 14.04 9.98 5.63
CA LYS A 48 12.86 10.06 4.76
C LYS A 48 13.10 9.37 3.43
N GLU A 49 14.23 9.64 2.78
CA GLU A 49 14.61 9.00 1.52
C GLU A 49 14.77 7.49 1.68
N TYR A 50 15.47 7.04 2.73
CA TYR A 50 15.60 5.63 3.06
C TYR A 50 14.26 4.95 3.28
N SER A 51 13.38 5.57 4.08
CA SER A 51 12.03 5.06 4.31
C SER A 51 11.22 5.01 3.01
N GLN A 52 11.31 6.03 2.17
CA GLN A 52 10.62 6.08 0.89
C GLN A 52 11.06 4.93 -0.04
N GLN A 53 12.37 4.71 -0.18
CA GLN A 53 12.91 3.62 -0.99
C GLN A 53 12.39 2.26 -0.53
N ARG A 54 12.33 2.05 0.78
CA ARG A 54 11.84 0.79 1.34
C ARG A 54 10.34 0.61 1.17
N TRP A 55 9.55 1.68 1.32
CA TRP A 55 8.13 1.64 1.00
C TRP A 55 7.88 1.37 -0.49
N LYS A 56 8.76 1.83 -1.40
CA LYS A 56 8.70 1.49 -2.83
C LYS A 56 8.93 0.00 -3.05
N VAL A 57 10.02 -0.54 -2.50
CA VAL A 57 10.32 -1.99 -2.59
C VAL A 57 9.17 -2.82 -2.02
N LEU A 58 8.62 -2.43 -0.87
CA LEU A 58 7.49 -3.13 -0.26
C LEU A 58 6.24 -3.06 -1.13
N ALA A 59 5.94 -1.90 -1.73
CA ALA A 59 4.83 -1.77 -2.66
C ALA A 59 4.96 -2.73 -3.85
N GLU A 60 6.15 -2.86 -4.42
CA GLU A 60 6.41 -3.80 -5.52
C GLU A 60 6.16 -5.25 -5.09
N ILE A 61 6.69 -5.67 -3.94
CA ILE A 61 6.49 -7.04 -3.39
C ILE A 61 5.00 -7.32 -3.18
N LEU A 62 4.26 -6.37 -2.62
CA LEU A 62 2.82 -6.52 -2.33
C LEU A 62 1.99 -6.54 -3.61
N ASN A 63 2.32 -5.69 -4.58
CA ASN A 63 1.62 -5.63 -5.86
C ASN A 63 1.96 -6.85 -6.74
N PHE A 64 3.13 -7.47 -6.56
CA PHE A 64 3.55 -8.69 -7.27
C PHE A 64 2.77 -9.94 -6.84
N GLN A 65 2.11 -9.95 -5.66
CA GLN A 65 1.28 -11.08 -5.26
C GLN A 65 0.11 -11.38 -6.21
N GLY A 66 -0.24 -10.46 -7.12
CA GLY A 66 -1.26 -10.66 -8.15
C GLY A 66 -2.71 -10.71 -7.64
N ASP A 67 -2.90 -11.02 -6.36
CA ASP A 67 -4.17 -10.99 -5.64
C ASP A 67 -4.21 -9.88 -4.58
N GLY A 68 -5.32 -9.16 -4.52
CA GLY A 68 -5.55 -8.08 -3.55
C GLY A 68 -5.36 -6.65 -4.09
N ALA A 69 -4.99 -5.74 -3.21
CA ALA A 69 -4.89 -4.31 -3.48
C ALA A 69 -3.64 -3.97 -4.29
N HIS A 70 -3.77 -3.12 -5.30
CA HIS A 70 -2.63 -2.48 -5.95
C HIS A 70 -2.52 -1.04 -5.46
N LYS A 71 -1.39 -0.67 -4.84
CA LYS A 71 -1.17 0.68 -4.33
C LYS A 71 0.29 1.10 -4.50
N ASP A 72 0.53 2.39 -4.67
CA ASP A 72 1.87 2.97 -4.55
C ASP A 72 2.35 2.97 -3.10
N TRP A 73 3.65 3.20 -2.93
CA TRP A 73 4.32 3.33 -1.63
C TRP A 73 3.60 4.29 -0.67
N LYS A 74 3.04 5.40 -1.16
CA LYS A 74 2.23 6.35 -0.36
C LYS A 74 0.94 5.71 0.15
N GLY A 75 0.28 4.93 -0.71
CA GLY A 75 -0.97 4.24 -0.39
C GLY A 75 -0.76 3.15 0.66
N TRP A 76 0.30 2.36 0.52
CA TRP A 76 0.70 1.35 1.52
C TRP A 76 1.11 1.97 2.85
N SER A 77 1.90 3.05 2.83
CA SER A 77 2.29 3.79 4.03
C SER A 77 1.07 4.33 4.79
N LYS A 78 0.12 4.96 4.08
CA LYS A 78 -1.14 5.44 4.67
C LYS A 78 -1.98 4.29 5.23
N TYR A 79 -2.10 3.20 4.48
CA TYR A 79 -2.84 2.01 4.91
C TYR A 79 -2.29 1.47 6.23
N TRP A 80 -0.97 1.36 6.36
CA TRP A 80 -0.33 0.90 7.60
C TRP A 80 -0.62 1.81 8.80
N VAL A 81 -0.57 3.14 8.61
CA VAL A 81 -0.88 4.10 9.67
C VAL A 81 -2.33 3.94 10.15
N ASP A 82 -3.27 3.84 9.20
CA ASP A 82 -4.69 3.66 9.49
C ASP A 82 -4.97 2.29 10.14
N TYR A 83 -4.31 1.24 9.66
CA TYR A 83 -4.38 -0.11 10.22
C TYR A 83 -3.90 -0.14 11.68
N LYS A 84 -2.76 0.49 11.99
CA LYS A 84 -2.28 0.65 13.37
C LYS A 84 -3.26 1.43 14.25
N ALA A 85 -3.85 2.51 13.74
CA ALA A 85 -4.82 3.29 14.48
C ALA A 85 -6.07 2.47 14.82
N LYS A 86 -6.55 1.64 13.89
CA LYS A 86 -7.65 0.69 14.10
C LYS A 86 -7.30 -0.39 15.12
N LEU A 87 -6.09 -0.95 15.07
CA LEU A 87 -5.61 -1.92 16.06
C LEU A 87 -5.59 -1.32 17.47
N LYS A 88 -5.05 -0.11 17.64
CA LYS A 88 -5.03 0.59 18.94
C LYS A 88 -6.44 0.78 19.50
N LYS A 89 -7.40 1.21 18.66
CA LYS A 89 -8.81 1.37 19.05
C LYS A 89 -9.52 0.07 19.45
N ARG A 90 -9.02 -1.09 19.02
CA ARG A 90 -9.59 -2.41 19.34
C ARG A 90 -8.99 -3.04 20.60
N ILE A 91 -7.81 -2.55 21.02
CA ILE A 91 -7.06 -3.03 22.19
C ILE A 91 -7.24 -2.09 23.39
N SER A 92 -7.76 -0.86 23.18
CA SER A 92 -8.12 0.10 24.24
C SER A 92 -9.50 -0.16 24.81
#